data_AF-A0A496PCL4-F1
#
_entry.id   AF-A0A496PCL4-F1
#
_cell.length_a   1.000
_cell.length_b   1.000
_cell.length_c   1.000
_cell.angle_alpha   90.00
_cell.angle_beta   90.00
_cell.angle_gamma   90.00
#
_symmetry.space_group_name_H-M   'P 1'
#
loop_
_entity.id
_entity.type
_entity.pdbx_description
1 polymer ?
#
loop_
_entity_poly.entity_id
_entity_poly.type
_entity_poly.pdbx_seq_one_letter_code
_entity_poly.pdbx_strand_id
1 'polypeptide(L)'
;MDAYSVGELNKIIKQTVEGEFLLKNCIVEGVISNVKRHSTGHYYFSLIDDTGSIDMAMWRSKVQQRGLEGALENGLLVQVRGNISFYEKTGRLSFICEDIRIGAKSDYQIAYEKLKQELYALGYFDERHKQPLPPVPSCIGVVTSASGAVIHDILHVASHRNPLVTFKVFNVPVQGPTAGPVIARGVAMADADPDVDVIIVGRGGGSMEDLWCFNDRALIEAIFQCTTPVVSAVGHEVDYTLCDFVADVRGATPSHAAELSIYPLLD
;
A
#
# COMPACT_ATOMS: atom_id res chain seq x y z
N MET A 1 17.16 -2.07 41.17
CA MET A 1 15.86 -2.48 40.61
C MET A 1 15.47 -3.73 41.35
N ASP A 2 14.25 -3.76 41.89
CA ASP A 2 13.73 -4.95 42.54
C ASP A 2 13.27 -5.95 41.47
N ALA A 3 13.47 -7.25 41.73
CA ALA A 3 13.09 -8.30 40.80
C ALA A 3 11.59 -8.62 40.96
N TYR A 4 10.84 -8.61 39.86
CA TYR A 4 9.45 -9.10 39.84
C TYR A 4 9.43 -10.63 39.68
N SER A 5 8.53 -11.30 40.39
CA SER A 5 8.15 -12.66 40.04
C SER A 5 7.43 -12.69 38.69
N VAL A 6 7.47 -13.84 38.01
CA VAL A 6 6.77 -14.05 36.72
C VAL A 6 5.27 -13.73 36.86
N GLY A 7 4.65 -14.11 37.97
CA GLY A 7 3.23 -13.85 38.23
C GLY A 7 2.92 -12.36 38.40
N GLU A 8 3.77 -11.62 39.12
CA GLU A 8 3.63 -10.17 39.26
C GLU A 8 3.77 -9.45 37.91
N LEU A 9 4.76 -9.84 37.11
CA LEU A 9 4.95 -9.26 35.78
C LEU A 9 3.75 -9.52 34.86
N ASN A 10 3.25 -10.77 34.83
CA ASN A 10 2.08 -11.12 34.01
C ASN A 10 0.81 -10.37 34.43
N LYS A 11 0.64 -10.14 35.75
CA LYS A 11 -0.48 -9.37 36.28
C LYS A 11 -0.40 -7.90 35.87
N ILE A 12 0.81 -7.31 35.90
CA ILE A 12 1.04 -5.94 35.41
C ILE A 12 0.69 -5.84 33.93
N ILE A 13 1.22 -6.75 33.09
CA ILE A 13 0.95 -6.75 31.63
C ILE A 13 -0.55 -6.84 31.36
N LYS A 14 -1.25 -7.76 32.03
CA LYS A 14 -2.70 -7.90 31.87
C LYS A 14 -3.43 -6.60 32.24
N GLN A 15 -3.11 -6.01 33.38
CA GLN A 15 -3.74 -4.77 33.83
C GLN A 15 -3.49 -3.61 32.89
N THR A 16 -2.29 -3.49 32.32
CA THR A 16 -1.96 -2.45 31.34
C THR A 16 -2.74 -2.64 30.05
N VAL A 17 -2.66 -3.83 29.44
CA VAL A 17 -3.24 -4.10 28.12
C VAL A 17 -4.77 -4.15 28.17
N GLU A 18 -5.34 -4.81 29.18
CA GLU A 18 -6.80 -4.86 29.37
C GLU A 18 -7.33 -3.58 30.04
N GLY A 19 -6.46 -2.65 30.45
CA GLY A 19 -6.84 -1.33 30.98
C GLY A 19 -7.04 -0.29 29.88
N GLU A 20 -6.28 -0.41 28.78
CA GLU A 20 -6.27 0.55 27.66
C GLU A 20 -7.62 0.60 26.93
N PHE A 21 -8.19 1.80 26.79
CA PHE A 21 -9.50 2.00 26.19
C PHE A 21 -9.50 1.63 24.71
N LEU A 22 -8.41 1.95 23.99
CA LEU A 22 -8.26 1.64 22.58
C LEU A 22 -8.27 0.12 22.29
N LEU A 23 -7.98 -0.71 23.30
CA LEU A 23 -7.89 -2.17 23.15
C LEU A 23 -9.14 -2.93 23.62
N LYS A 24 -10.18 -2.23 24.10
CA LYS A 24 -11.42 -2.84 24.63
C LYS A 24 -12.54 -3.04 23.62
N ASN A 25 -12.47 -2.41 22.45
CA ASN A 25 -13.46 -2.54 21.37
C ASN A 25 -12.86 -2.05 20.05
N CYS A 26 -11.74 -2.65 19.66
CA CYS A 26 -11.06 -2.31 18.42
C CYS A 26 -11.57 -3.15 17.26
N ILE A 27 -11.42 -2.58 16.07
CA ILE A 27 -11.67 -3.25 14.80
C ILE A 27 -10.32 -3.43 14.13
N VAL A 28 -10.01 -4.65 13.70
CA VAL A 28 -8.77 -5.00 13.02
C VAL A 28 -9.12 -5.71 11.73
N GLU A 29 -8.45 -5.36 10.65
CA GLU A 29 -8.60 -5.99 9.34
C GLU A 29 -7.33 -6.77 9.01
N GLY A 30 -7.49 -7.88 8.30
CA GLY A 30 -6.38 -8.66 7.78
C GLY A 30 -6.81 -9.99 7.20
N VAL A 31 -5.84 -10.80 6.80
CA VAL A 31 -6.08 -12.12 6.19
C VAL A 31 -5.98 -13.20 7.26
N ILE A 32 -6.94 -14.12 7.29
CA ILE A 32 -6.92 -15.27 8.18
C ILE A 32 -5.81 -16.24 7.76
N SER A 33 -5.02 -16.69 8.75
CA SER A 33 -4.05 -17.77 8.60
C SER A 33 -4.12 -18.73 9.80
N ASN A 34 -3.54 -19.92 9.67
CA ASN A 34 -3.43 -20.93 10.72
C ASN A 34 -4.75 -21.31 11.43
N VAL A 35 -5.89 -21.34 10.73
CA VAL A 35 -7.19 -21.71 11.34
C VAL A 35 -7.15 -23.12 11.94
N LYS A 36 -7.54 -23.20 13.21
CA LYS A 36 -7.70 -24.45 13.96
C LYS A 36 -9.01 -24.43 14.75
N ARG A 37 -9.87 -25.41 14.48
CA ARG A 37 -11.05 -25.69 15.31
C ARG A 37 -10.66 -26.64 16.44
N HIS A 38 -10.78 -26.18 17.67
CA HIS A 38 -10.57 -27.02 18.86
C HIS A 38 -11.77 -27.96 19.08
N SER A 39 -11.55 -29.09 19.76
CA SER A 39 -12.59 -30.10 20.05
C SER A 39 -13.78 -29.54 20.84
N THR A 40 -13.55 -28.50 21.66
CA THR A 40 -14.58 -27.78 22.40
C THR A 40 -15.41 -26.81 21.55
N GLY A 41 -15.11 -26.69 20.25
CA GLY A 41 -15.80 -25.81 19.31
C GLY A 41 -15.30 -24.37 19.26
N HIS A 42 -14.19 -24.05 19.94
CA HIS A 42 -13.51 -22.75 19.78
C HIS A 42 -12.70 -22.72 18.50
N TYR A 43 -12.55 -21.53 17.93
CA TYR A 43 -11.63 -21.29 16.82
C TYR A 43 -10.44 -20.49 17.31
N TYR A 44 -9.26 -20.92 16.88
CA TYR A 44 -8.00 -20.20 17.03
C TYR A 44 -7.41 -20.01 15.64
N PHE A 45 -6.99 -18.80 15.33
CA PHE A 45 -6.38 -18.45 14.05
C PHE A 45 -5.44 -17.27 14.25
N SER A 46 -4.69 -16.90 13.23
CA SER A 46 -3.90 -15.67 13.21
C SER A 46 -4.50 -14.73 12.18
N LEU A 47 -4.51 -13.43 12.48
CA LEU A 47 -4.79 -12.39 11.49
C LEU A 47 -3.44 -11.79 11.08
N ILE A 48 -3.17 -11.75 9.77
CA ILE A 48 -1.91 -11.27 9.20
C ILE A 48 -2.15 -10.07 8.27
N ASP A 49 -1.18 -9.16 8.25
CA ASP A 49 -1.02 -8.10 7.26
C ASP A 49 0.46 -8.06 6.80
N ASP A 50 0.84 -7.03 6.04
CA ASP A 50 2.22 -6.90 5.52
C ASP A 50 3.26 -6.57 6.61
N THR A 51 2.81 -6.14 7.79
CA THR A 51 3.67 -5.66 8.89
C THR A 51 3.79 -6.64 10.04
N GLY A 52 2.82 -7.55 10.21
CA GLY A 52 2.82 -8.46 11.33
C GLY A 52 1.66 -9.45 11.38
N SER A 53 1.56 -10.09 12.55
CA SER A 53 0.54 -11.10 12.83
C SER A 53 0.06 -10.99 14.27
N ILE A 54 -1.23 -11.25 14.50
CA ILE A 54 -1.81 -11.33 15.84
C ILE A 54 -2.64 -12.60 16.01
N ASP A 55 -2.46 -13.27 17.15
CA ASP A 55 -3.25 -14.45 17.50
C ASP A 55 -4.68 -14.07 17.88
N MET A 56 -5.63 -14.78 17.30
CA MET A 56 -7.06 -14.60 17.45
C MET A 56 -7.69 -15.81 18.15
N ALA A 57 -8.66 -15.55 19.03
CA ALA A 57 -9.50 -16.58 19.63
C ALA A 57 -10.98 -16.21 19.49
N MET A 58 -11.81 -17.14 19.02
CA MET A 58 -13.26 -16.99 18.93
C MET A 58 -13.95 -18.10 19.71
N TRP A 59 -14.73 -17.70 20.72
CA TRP A 59 -15.44 -18.64 21.59
C TRP A 59 -16.59 -19.32 20.85
N ARG A 60 -16.88 -20.57 21.25
CA ARG A 60 -17.91 -21.42 20.61
C ARG A 60 -19.27 -20.71 20.58
N SER A 61 -19.64 -20.05 21.68
CA SER A 61 -20.89 -19.31 21.79
C SER A 61 -21.01 -18.22 20.72
N LYS A 62 -19.93 -17.50 20.41
CA LYS A 62 -19.89 -16.48 19.35
C LYS A 62 -19.93 -17.09 17.96
N VAL A 63 -19.19 -18.17 17.73
CA VAL A 63 -19.22 -18.92 16.46
C VAL A 63 -20.65 -19.37 16.14
N GLN A 64 -21.35 -19.94 17.12
CA GLN A 64 -22.73 -20.43 16.97
C GLN A 64 -23.73 -19.28 16.78
N GLN A 65 -23.62 -18.23 17.60
CA GLN A 65 -24.48 -17.06 17.50
C GLN A 65 -24.42 -16.40 16.12
N ARG A 66 -23.25 -16.46 15.46
CA ARG A 66 -23.00 -15.84 14.16
C ARG A 66 -23.11 -16.79 12.97
N GLY A 67 -23.42 -18.07 13.20
CA GLY A 67 -23.54 -19.06 12.12
C GLY A 67 -22.22 -19.34 11.37
N LEU A 68 -21.08 -19.24 12.06
CA LEU A 68 -19.74 -19.35 11.45
C LEU A 68 -19.15 -20.77 11.53
N GLU A 69 -19.95 -21.78 11.86
CA GLU A 69 -19.46 -23.16 11.92
C GLU A 69 -19.00 -23.62 10.53
N GLY A 70 -17.68 -23.79 10.35
CA GLY A 70 -17.08 -24.18 9.07
C GLY A 70 -16.87 -23.04 8.08
N ALA A 71 -17.19 -21.79 8.45
CA ALA A 71 -17.07 -20.63 7.56
C ALA A 71 -15.70 -19.93 7.62
N LEU A 72 -14.87 -20.23 8.62
CA LEU A 72 -13.54 -19.64 8.78
C LEU A 72 -12.49 -20.50 8.10
N GLU A 73 -11.87 -19.96 7.06
CA GLU A 73 -10.84 -20.62 6.26
C GLU A 73 -9.60 -19.72 6.13
N ASN A 74 -8.44 -20.33 5.89
CA ASN A 74 -7.22 -19.58 5.60
C ASN A 74 -7.36 -18.80 4.29
N GLY A 75 -6.79 -17.61 4.22
CA GLY A 75 -6.83 -16.73 3.04
C GLY A 75 -8.04 -15.79 2.98
N LEU A 76 -8.98 -15.89 3.92
CA LEU A 76 -10.11 -14.96 3.98
C LEU A 76 -9.67 -13.59 4.51
N LEU A 77 -9.96 -12.53 3.76
CA LEU A 77 -9.88 -11.17 4.27
C LEU A 77 -11.06 -10.93 5.21
N VAL A 78 -10.79 -10.47 6.42
CA VAL A 78 -11.83 -10.28 7.43
C VAL A 78 -11.63 -9.00 8.19
N GLN A 79 -12.73 -8.39 8.61
CA GLN A 79 -12.75 -7.33 9.60
C GLN A 79 -13.29 -7.91 10.92
N VAL A 80 -12.44 -7.90 11.95
CA VAL A 80 -12.71 -8.49 13.26
C VAL A 80 -12.92 -7.38 14.28
N ARG A 81 -14.03 -7.41 15.01
CA ARG A 81 -14.27 -6.56 16.17
C ARG A 81 -14.06 -7.37 17.45
N GLY A 82 -13.39 -6.77 18.42
CA GLY A 82 -13.24 -7.37 19.74
C GLY A 82 -12.25 -6.63 20.62
N ASN A 83 -11.56 -7.38 21.47
CA ASN A 83 -10.68 -6.80 22.48
C ASN A 83 -9.41 -7.63 22.66
N ILE A 84 -8.34 -6.99 23.10
CA ILE A 84 -7.13 -7.70 23.53
C ILE A 84 -7.39 -8.35 24.89
N SER A 85 -6.82 -9.55 25.08
CA SER A 85 -6.74 -10.20 26.38
C SER A 85 -5.38 -10.86 26.58
N PHE A 86 -4.96 -10.92 27.84
CA PHE A 86 -3.71 -11.57 28.25
C PHE A 86 -3.99 -12.70 29.25
N TYR A 87 -3.53 -13.91 28.91
CA TYR A 87 -3.69 -15.09 29.75
C TYR A 87 -2.50 -15.29 30.68
N GLU A 88 -2.67 -14.90 31.95
CA GLU A 88 -1.58 -14.84 32.95
C GLU A 88 -0.85 -16.16 33.17
N LYS A 89 -1.55 -17.30 33.05
CA LYS A 89 -0.94 -18.61 33.30
C LYS A 89 0.11 -18.99 32.27
N THR A 90 -0.04 -18.57 31.02
CA THR A 90 0.89 -18.90 29.93
C THR A 90 1.59 -17.68 29.34
N GLY A 91 1.26 -16.47 29.81
CA GLY A 91 1.79 -15.22 29.27
C GLY A 91 1.40 -14.96 27.81
N ARG A 92 0.26 -15.48 27.35
CA ARG A 92 -0.14 -15.37 25.94
C ARG A 92 -1.10 -14.20 25.73
N LEU A 93 -0.77 -13.33 24.78
CA LEU A 93 -1.63 -12.26 24.30
C LEU A 93 -2.47 -12.79 23.13
N SER A 94 -3.75 -12.48 23.14
CA SER A 94 -4.67 -12.83 22.05
C SER A 94 -5.74 -11.77 21.89
N PHE A 95 -6.18 -11.57 20.65
CA PHE A 95 -7.36 -10.79 20.35
C PHE A 95 -8.60 -11.69 20.41
N ILE A 96 -9.55 -11.34 21.29
CA ILE A 96 -10.80 -12.07 21.47
C ILE A 96 -11.82 -11.54 20.47
N CYS A 97 -12.16 -12.37 19.48
CA CYS A 97 -13.10 -12.03 18.42
C CYS A 97 -14.55 -12.07 18.94
N GLU A 98 -15.22 -10.93 18.93
CA GLU A 98 -16.65 -10.80 19.28
C GLU A 98 -17.58 -10.77 18.07
N ASP A 99 -17.10 -10.15 16.99
CA ASP A 99 -17.77 -10.09 15.70
C ASP A 99 -16.74 -10.22 14.59
N ILE A 100 -17.14 -10.85 13.50
CA ILE A 100 -16.30 -10.99 12.33
C ILE A 100 -17.16 -10.79 11.09
N ARG A 101 -16.70 -9.89 10.23
CA ARG A 101 -17.23 -9.70 8.90
C ARG A 101 -16.23 -10.34 7.96
N ILE A 102 -16.63 -11.46 7.36
CA ILE A 102 -15.85 -12.06 6.29
C ILE A 102 -16.02 -11.12 5.10
N GLY A 103 -14.93 -10.44 4.74
CA GLY A 103 -14.88 -9.73 3.48
C GLY A 103 -14.90 -10.76 2.36
N ALA A 104 -15.79 -10.58 1.39
CA ALA A 104 -15.32 -10.84 0.03
C ALA A 104 -14.06 -9.97 -0.15
N LYS A 105 -13.01 -10.47 -0.83
CA LYS A 105 -11.96 -9.56 -1.32
C LYS A 105 -12.68 -8.32 -1.86
N SER A 106 -12.25 -7.11 -1.47
CA SER A 106 -12.91 -5.91 -1.98
C SER A 106 -12.92 -5.99 -3.52
N ASP A 107 -13.98 -5.48 -4.17
CA ASP A 107 -14.06 -5.51 -5.64
C ASP A 107 -12.79 -4.92 -6.27
N TYR A 108 -12.17 -3.96 -5.58
CA TYR A 108 -10.86 -3.41 -5.88
C TYR A 108 -9.73 -4.44 -5.79
N GLN A 109 -9.57 -5.19 -4.71
CA GLN A 109 -8.51 -6.20 -4.61
C GLN A 109 -8.67 -7.32 -5.66
N ILE A 110 -9.90 -7.76 -5.92
CA ILE A 110 -10.19 -8.76 -6.98
C ILE A 110 -9.79 -8.18 -8.34
N ALA A 111 -10.21 -6.95 -8.64
CA ALA A 111 -9.87 -6.28 -9.89
C ALA A 111 -8.36 -6.08 -10.05
N TYR A 112 -7.67 -5.68 -8.97
CA TYR A 112 -6.22 -5.48 -8.95
C TYR A 112 -5.47 -6.78 -9.27
N GLU A 113 -5.75 -7.85 -8.53
CA GLU A 113 -5.06 -9.13 -8.73
C GLU A 113 -5.34 -9.71 -10.11
N LYS A 114 -6.59 -9.63 -10.58
CA LYS A 114 -6.98 -10.09 -11.92
C LYS A 114 -6.22 -9.32 -13.01
N LEU A 115 -6.21 -7.99 -12.93
CA LEU A 115 -5.54 -7.14 -13.90
C LEU A 115 -4.02 -7.32 -13.85
N LYS A 116 -3.44 -7.43 -12.64
CA LYS A 116 -2.02 -7.72 -12.43
C LYS A 116 -1.62 -9.02 -13.12
N GLN A 117 -2.34 -10.12 -12.86
CA GLN A 117 -2.05 -11.42 -13.47
C GLN A 117 -2.14 -11.38 -15.00
N GLU A 118 -3.16 -10.71 -15.53
CA GLU A 118 -3.35 -10.53 -16.97
C GLU A 118 -2.16 -9.78 -17.61
N LEU A 119 -1.76 -8.65 -17.02
CA LEU A 119 -0.66 -7.83 -17.53
C LEU A 119 0.71 -8.51 -17.40
N TYR A 120 0.94 -9.27 -16.32
CA TYR A 120 2.11 -10.14 -16.20
C TYR A 120 2.17 -11.16 -17.34
N ALA A 121 1.04 -11.81 -17.64
CA ALA A 121 0.98 -12.80 -18.73
C ALA A 121 1.20 -12.16 -20.12
N LEU A 122 0.84 -10.88 -20.27
CA LEU A 122 1.09 -10.09 -21.47
C LEU A 122 2.53 -9.51 -21.54
N GLY A 123 3.33 -9.65 -20.48
CA GLY A 123 4.71 -9.16 -20.43
C GLY A 123 4.88 -7.67 -20.14
N TYR A 124 3.83 -6.97 -19.70
CA TYR A 124 3.87 -5.52 -19.46
C TYR A 124 4.89 -5.09 -18.40
N PHE A 125 5.26 -6.01 -17.50
CA PHE A 125 6.19 -5.76 -16.40
C PHE A 125 7.57 -6.40 -16.62
N ASP A 126 7.85 -6.92 -17.82
CA ASP A 126 9.16 -7.52 -18.08
C ASP A 126 10.25 -6.43 -18.09
N GLU A 127 11.31 -6.63 -17.32
CA GLU A 127 12.46 -5.70 -17.23
C GLU A 127 13.10 -5.36 -18.59
N ARG A 128 12.96 -6.23 -19.59
CA ARG A 128 13.47 -5.99 -20.96
C ARG A 128 12.78 -4.83 -21.69
N HIS A 129 11.61 -4.40 -21.23
CA HIS A 129 10.87 -3.28 -21.82
C HIS A 129 11.22 -1.94 -21.16
N LYS A 130 11.90 -1.97 -20.02
CA LYS A 130 12.22 -0.77 -19.26
C LYS A 130 13.40 -0.02 -19.87
N GLN A 131 13.29 1.30 -19.88
CA GLN A 131 14.24 2.25 -20.46
C GLN A 131 15.14 2.84 -19.38
N PRO A 132 16.46 2.98 -19.63
CA PRO A 132 17.34 3.64 -18.67
C PRO A 132 17.04 5.14 -18.59
N LEU A 133 17.14 5.71 -17.39
CA LEU A 133 17.03 7.16 -17.22
C LEU A 133 18.23 7.87 -17.88
N PRO A 134 18.01 9.00 -18.57
CA PRO A 134 19.09 9.81 -19.10
C PRO A 134 19.94 10.36 -17.93
N PRO A 135 21.27 10.39 -18.07
CA PRO A 135 22.15 10.82 -17.00
C PRO A 135 22.10 12.34 -16.75
N VAL A 136 21.62 13.13 -17.70
CA VAL A 136 21.52 14.59 -17.55
C VAL A 136 20.25 15.08 -18.26
N PRO A 137 19.05 14.90 -17.66
CA PRO A 137 17.84 15.46 -18.24
C PRO A 137 17.86 16.98 -18.14
N SER A 138 17.48 17.65 -19.21
CA SER A 138 17.32 19.10 -19.28
C SER A 138 15.92 19.54 -18.83
N CYS A 139 14.89 18.74 -19.13
CA CYS A 139 13.53 19.00 -18.68
C CYS A 139 12.83 17.73 -18.20
N ILE A 140 12.15 17.85 -17.06
CA ILE A 140 11.33 16.80 -16.47
C ILE A 140 9.85 17.19 -16.59
N GLY A 141 9.06 16.32 -17.22
CA GLY A 141 7.61 16.41 -17.26
C GLY A 141 7.02 15.83 -15.98
N VAL A 142 6.21 16.59 -15.25
CA VAL A 142 5.57 16.14 -14.00
C VAL A 142 4.07 16.01 -14.22
N VAL A 143 3.59 14.78 -14.30
CA VAL A 143 2.16 14.44 -14.43
C VAL A 143 1.58 14.27 -13.03
N THR A 144 0.96 15.33 -12.52
CA THR A 144 0.39 15.36 -11.17
C THR A 144 -0.66 16.46 -11.02
N SER A 145 -1.24 16.60 -9.84
CA SER A 145 -2.13 17.72 -9.50
C SER A 145 -1.30 18.99 -9.22
N ALA A 146 -1.68 20.10 -9.86
CA ALA A 146 -1.04 21.40 -9.67
C ALA A 146 -1.15 21.96 -8.23
N SER A 147 -2.05 21.43 -7.41
CA SER A 147 -2.21 21.83 -6.00
C SER A 147 -1.54 20.86 -5.00
N GLY A 148 -0.87 19.82 -5.49
CA GLY A 148 -0.27 18.78 -4.67
C GLY A 148 1.11 19.13 -4.11
N ALA A 149 1.43 18.61 -2.93
CA ALA A 149 2.76 18.74 -2.30
C ALA A 149 3.91 18.16 -3.16
N VAL A 150 3.58 17.22 -4.07
CA VAL A 150 4.51 16.57 -5.01
C VAL A 150 5.39 17.58 -5.76
N ILE A 151 4.81 18.65 -6.29
CA ILE A 151 5.57 19.65 -7.06
C ILE A 151 6.56 20.38 -6.16
N HIS A 152 6.14 20.74 -4.94
CA HIS A 152 7.01 21.39 -3.97
C HIS A 152 8.19 20.49 -3.57
N ASP A 153 7.93 19.20 -3.34
CA ASP A 153 8.96 18.22 -2.99
C ASP A 153 9.99 18.07 -4.13
N ILE A 154 9.51 17.90 -5.37
CA ILE A 154 10.38 17.75 -6.55
C ILE A 154 11.22 19.02 -6.78
N LEU A 155 10.60 20.20 -6.72
CA LEU A 155 11.31 21.48 -6.91
C LEU A 155 12.33 21.73 -5.80
N HIS A 156 12.02 21.32 -4.56
CA HIS A 156 12.95 21.43 -3.45
C HIS A 156 14.21 20.60 -3.70
N VAL A 157 14.07 19.33 -4.10
CA VAL A 157 15.21 18.47 -4.46
C VAL A 157 15.99 19.04 -5.64
N ALA A 158 15.29 19.50 -6.68
CA ALA A 158 15.91 20.06 -7.88
C ALA A 158 16.81 21.26 -7.58
N SER A 159 16.31 22.20 -6.77
CA SER A 159 17.06 23.42 -6.41
C SER A 159 18.38 23.15 -5.68
N HIS A 160 18.49 22.02 -4.97
CA HIS A 160 19.71 21.66 -4.24
C HIS A 160 20.66 20.76 -5.05
N ARG A 161 20.14 19.92 -5.97
CA ARG A 161 20.96 18.97 -6.75
C ARG A 161 21.42 19.57 -8.09
N ASN A 162 20.49 20.14 -8.85
CA ASN A 162 20.76 20.67 -10.18
C ASN A 162 19.72 21.73 -10.57
N PRO A 163 19.98 23.03 -10.29
CA PRO A 163 19.07 24.11 -10.63
C PRO A 163 18.93 24.39 -12.14
N LEU A 164 19.67 23.70 -13.01
CA LEU A 164 19.54 23.87 -14.47
C LEU A 164 18.42 23.01 -15.06
N VAL A 165 17.94 22.00 -14.33
CA VAL A 165 16.80 21.18 -14.76
C VAL A 165 15.53 22.01 -14.75
N THR A 166 14.81 21.99 -15.86
CA THR A 166 13.51 22.64 -16.02
C THR A 166 12.36 21.66 -15.79
N PHE A 167 11.19 22.18 -15.46
CA PHE A 167 10.01 21.36 -15.17
C PHE A 167 8.80 21.83 -15.97
N LYS A 168 8.08 20.88 -16.57
CA LYS A 168 6.77 21.12 -17.20
C LYS A 168 5.70 20.34 -16.44
N VAL A 169 4.72 21.05 -15.89
CA VAL A 169 3.64 20.42 -15.12
C VAL A 169 2.46 20.09 -16.03
N PHE A 170 2.14 18.81 -16.13
CA PHE A 170 0.97 18.28 -16.82
C PHE A 170 -0.13 18.04 -15.78
N ASN A 171 -0.94 19.07 -15.55
CA ASN A 171 -1.93 19.09 -14.49
C ASN A 171 -3.08 18.09 -14.74
N VAL A 172 -3.21 17.09 -13.88
CA VAL A 172 -4.26 16.05 -13.94
C VAL A 172 -4.86 15.79 -12.56
N PRO A 173 -6.12 15.33 -12.46
CA PRO A 173 -6.63 14.76 -11.23
C PRO A 173 -5.83 13.49 -10.89
N VAL A 174 -5.39 13.38 -9.64
CA VAL A 174 -4.60 12.26 -9.13
C VAL A 174 -5.37 11.38 -8.14
N GLN A 175 -6.69 11.54 -8.08
CA GLN A 175 -7.57 10.76 -7.21
C GLN A 175 -8.98 10.70 -7.78
N GLY A 176 -9.71 9.67 -7.37
CA GLY A 176 -11.10 9.44 -7.79
C GLY A 176 -11.24 8.49 -8.99
N PRO A 177 -12.45 7.96 -9.22
CA PRO A 177 -12.69 6.83 -10.12
C PRO A 177 -12.51 7.15 -11.60
N THR A 178 -12.47 8.42 -11.98
CA THR A 178 -12.31 8.86 -13.39
C THR A 178 -10.91 9.38 -13.69
N ALA A 179 -10.01 9.39 -12.71
CA ALA A 179 -8.68 9.98 -12.86
C ALA A 179 -7.76 9.17 -13.76
N GLY A 180 -7.81 7.82 -13.73
CA GLY A 180 -6.90 6.94 -14.48
C GLY A 180 -6.77 7.30 -15.97
N PRO A 181 -7.88 7.36 -16.74
CA PRO A 181 -7.84 7.76 -18.14
C PRO A 181 -7.38 9.21 -18.38
N VAL A 182 -7.53 10.10 -17.39
CA VAL A 182 -7.06 11.49 -17.48
C VAL A 182 -5.55 11.55 -17.27
N ILE A 183 -5.02 10.80 -16.28
CA ILE A 183 -3.58 10.66 -16.04
C ILE A 183 -2.91 10.05 -17.28
N ALA A 184 -3.50 9.01 -17.87
CA ALA A 184 -3.02 8.39 -19.11
C ALA A 184 -2.83 9.42 -20.25
N ARG A 185 -3.79 10.35 -20.41
CA ARG A 185 -3.66 11.45 -21.39
C ARG A 185 -2.57 12.44 -20.99
N GLY A 186 -2.42 12.74 -19.71
CA GLY A 186 -1.32 13.58 -19.21
C GLY A 186 0.05 12.97 -19.51
N VAL A 187 0.21 11.66 -19.32
CA VAL A 187 1.41 10.90 -19.69
C VAL A 187 1.67 10.98 -21.19
N ALA A 188 0.67 10.67 -22.03
CA ALA A 188 0.81 10.76 -23.48
C ALA A 188 1.14 12.18 -23.97
N MET A 189 0.61 13.22 -23.31
CA MET A 189 0.96 14.61 -23.61
C MET A 189 2.40 14.95 -23.23
N ALA A 190 2.91 14.40 -22.12
CA ALA A 190 4.29 14.59 -21.69
C ALA A 190 5.27 13.84 -22.60
N ASP A 191 4.94 12.62 -23.02
CA ASP A 191 5.75 11.83 -23.97
C ASP A 191 5.81 12.45 -25.36
N ALA A 192 4.74 13.12 -25.79
CA ALA A 192 4.71 13.83 -27.07
C ALA A 192 5.42 15.19 -27.06
N ASP A 193 5.82 15.72 -25.89
CA ASP A 193 6.52 16.99 -25.78
C ASP A 193 8.02 16.78 -26.03
N PRO A 194 8.60 17.32 -27.12
CA PRO A 194 9.97 17.04 -27.52
C PRO A 194 11.02 17.63 -26.58
N ASP A 195 10.64 18.51 -25.65
CA ASP A 195 11.57 19.03 -24.67
C ASP A 195 11.68 18.09 -23.44
N VAL A 196 10.74 17.18 -23.22
CA VAL A 196 10.68 16.35 -22.00
C VAL A 196 11.58 15.12 -22.12
N ASP A 197 12.60 15.05 -21.27
CA ASP A 197 13.58 13.96 -21.26
C ASP A 197 13.21 12.82 -20.30
N VAL A 198 12.44 13.11 -19.26
CA VAL A 198 11.95 12.17 -18.25
C VAL A 198 10.55 12.58 -17.81
N ILE A 199 9.67 11.62 -17.59
CA ILE A 199 8.32 11.83 -17.07
C ILE A 199 8.25 11.32 -15.63
N ILE A 200 7.84 12.15 -14.68
CA ILE A 200 7.47 11.73 -13.33
C ILE A 200 5.96 11.70 -13.24
N VAL A 201 5.39 10.52 -12.96
CA VAL A 201 3.96 10.34 -12.65
C VAL A 201 3.84 10.16 -11.16
N GLY A 202 3.14 11.06 -10.46
CA GLY A 202 3.19 11.04 -9.01
C GLY A 202 2.00 11.66 -8.30
N ARG A 203 1.83 11.21 -7.06
CA ARG A 203 0.91 11.75 -6.06
C ARG A 203 1.59 11.68 -4.70
N GLY A 204 1.24 12.60 -3.80
CA GLY A 204 1.58 12.48 -2.39
C GLY A 204 0.87 11.29 -1.72
N GLY A 205 1.00 11.18 -0.40
CA GLY A 205 0.34 10.13 0.39
C GLY A 205 -1.19 10.15 0.27
N GLY A 206 -1.82 9.04 0.63
CA GLY A 206 -3.27 8.86 0.66
C GLY A 206 -3.63 7.41 0.93
N SER A 207 -4.92 7.10 1.07
CA SER A 207 -5.35 5.72 1.25
C SER A 207 -5.27 4.95 -0.07
N MET A 208 -5.38 3.61 -0.01
CA MET A 208 -5.40 2.76 -1.18
C MET A 208 -6.53 3.11 -2.17
N GLU A 209 -7.70 3.52 -1.65
CA GLU A 209 -8.83 3.98 -2.47
C GLU A 209 -8.49 5.22 -3.27
N ASP A 210 -7.73 6.14 -2.67
CA ASP A 210 -7.33 7.34 -3.36
C ASP A 210 -6.27 7.06 -4.44
N LEU A 211 -5.38 6.07 -4.19
CA LEU A 211 -4.34 5.64 -5.15
C LEU A 211 -4.88 4.72 -6.25
N TRP A 212 -6.15 4.29 -6.14
CA TRP A 212 -6.73 3.31 -7.05
C TRP A 212 -6.63 3.69 -8.54
N CYS A 213 -6.71 4.99 -8.85
CA CYS A 213 -6.62 5.49 -10.22
C CYS A 213 -5.28 5.17 -10.92
N PHE A 214 -4.22 4.86 -10.17
CA PHE A 214 -2.92 4.43 -10.71
C PHE A 214 -2.86 2.93 -11.06
N ASN A 215 -3.94 2.18 -10.78
CA ASN A 215 -4.11 0.80 -11.23
C ASN A 215 -4.92 0.69 -12.52
N ASP A 216 -5.29 1.82 -13.13
CA ASP A 216 -6.11 1.84 -14.34
C ASP A 216 -5.34 1.30 -15.55
N ARG A 217 -5.96 0.39 -16.29
CA ARG A 217 -5.37 -0.21 -17.49
C ARG A 217 -4.94 0.83 -18.53
N ALA A 218 -5.71 1.90 -18.72
CA ALA A 218 -5.38 2.93 -19.70
C ALA A 218 -4.08 3.67 -19.32
N LEU A 219 -3.83 3.86 -18.01
CA LEU A 219 -2.57 4.44 -17.55
C LEU A 219 -1.40 3.49 -17.78
N ILE A 220 -1.58 2.21 -17.45
CA ILE A 220 -0.53 1.20 -17.62
C ILE A 220 -0.15 1.07 -19.10
N GLU A 221 -1.14 1.01 -19.99
CA GLU A 221 -0.93 0.95 -21.44
C GLU A 221 -0.26 2.22 -21.98
N ALA A 222 -0.60 3.40 -21.45
CA ALA A 222 0.05 4.64 -21.84
C ALA A 222 1.53 4.67 -21.42
N ILE A 223 1.85 4.25 -20.18
CA ILE A 223 3.25 4.20 -19.69
C ILE A 223 4.05 3.19 -20.51
N PHE A 224 3.51 2.00 -20.76
CA PHE A 224 4.18 0.96 -21.54
C PHE A 224 4.50 1.41 -22.98
N GLN A 225 3.72 2.33 -23.55
CA GLN A 225 3.91 2.85 -24.90
C GLN A 225 4.84 4.08 -24.97
N CYS A 226 5.26 4.64 -23.83
CA CYS A 226 6.10 5.82 -23.81
C CYS A 226 7.47 5.56 -24.44
N THR A 227 7.96 6.54 -25.19
CA THR A 227 9.34 6.57 -25.70
C THR A 227 10.26 7.37 -24.79
N THR A 228 9.70 8.21 -23.93
CA THR A 228 10.39 8.92 -22.87
C THR A 228 10.34 8.10 -21.57
N PRO A 229 11.47 7.91 -20.86
CA PRO A 229 11.49 7.15 -19.62
C PRO A 229 10.57 7.71 -18.54
N VAL A 230 9.85 6.82 -17.85
CA VAL A 230 8.83 7.13 -16.85
C VAL A 230 9.26 6.69 -15.45
N VAL A 231 9.20 7.61 -14.50
CA VAL A 231 9.41 7.38 -13.08
C VAL A 231 8.08 7.44 -12.33
N SER A 232 7.70 6.34 -11.68
CA SER A 232 6.56 6.34 -10.76
C SER A 232 6.94 6.92 -9.41
N ALA A 233 6.08 7.79 -8.88
CA ALA A 233 6.21 8.44 -7.58
C ALA A 233 4.86 8.40 -6.84
N VAL A 234 4.26 7.21 -6.78
CA VAL A 234 2.90 6.98 -6.24
C VAL A 234 3.01 6.24 -4.91
N GLY A 235 2.66 6.89 -3.80
CA GLY A 235 2.52 6.24 -2.47
C GLY A 235 3.73 6.33 -1.53
N HIS A 236 3.73 5.47 -0.51
CA HIS A 236 4.83 5.24 0.46
C HIS A 236 5.45 3.86 0.25
N GLU A 237 6.51 3.52 1.00
CA GLU A 237 7.33 2.31 0.80
C GLU A 237 6.55 0.97 0.68
N VAL A 238 5.36 0.87 1.27
CA VAL A 238 4.55 -0.37 1.34
C VAL A 238 3.44 -0.47 0.28
N ASP A 239 3.01 0.63 -0.35
CA ASP A 239 1.88 0.64 -1.29
C ASP A 239 2.38 0.51 -2.74
N TYR A 240 2.12 -0.62 -3.40
CA TYR A 240 2.48 -0.85 -4.81
C TYR A 240 1.27 -0.82 -5.74
N THR A 241 1.27 0.13 -6.65
CA THR A 241 0.29 0.23 -7.73
C THR A 241 0.80 -0.46 -9.00
N LEU A 242 -0.10 -0.74 -9.95
CA LEU A 242 0.30 -1.30 -11.24
C LEU A 242 1.13 -0.33 -12.08
N CYS A 243 0.93 0.98 -11.89
CA CYS A 243 1.80 2.04 -12.41
C CYS A 243 3.26 1.83 -12.00
N ASP A 244 3.52 1.43 -10.75
CA ASP A 244 4.88 1.19 -10.26
C ASP A 244 5.58 0.02 -10.95
N PHE A 245 4.83 -1.00 -11.37
CA PHE A 245 5.40 -2.18 -12.02
C PHE A 245 5.74 -1.93 -13.50
N VAL A 246 4.95 -1.10 -14.18
CA VAL A 246 5.14 -0.79 -15.61
C VAL A 246 6.13 0.37 -15.84
N ALA A 247 6.29 1.27 -14.86
CA ALA A 247 7.26 2.34 -14.94
C ALA A 247 8.70 1.81 -15.05
N ASP A 248 9.57 2.58 -15.69
CA ASP A 248 10.98 2.24 -15.86
C ASP A 248 11.72 2.24 -14.53
N VAL A 249 11.38 3.21 -13.67
CA VAL A 249 11.95 3.34 -12.32
C VAL A 249 10.85 3.70 -11.33
N ARG A 250 10.95 3.17 -10.11
CA ARG A 250 10.06 3.53 -8.98
C ARG A 250 10.82 4.36 -7.96
N GLY A 251 10.33 5.57 -7.71
CA GLY A 251 10.65 6.35 -6.53
C GLY A 251 9.63 6.09 -5.41
N ALA A 252 10.11 5.69 -4.23
CA ALA A 252 9.27 5.42 -3.06
C ALA A 252 8.50 6.65 -2.54
N THR A 253 8.93 7.85 -2.93
CA THR A 253 8.29 9.15 -2.62
C THR A 253 8.55 10.12 -3.78
N PRO A 254 7.80 11.24 -3.90
CA PRO A 254 8.10 12.31 -4.85
C PRO A 254 9.53 12.84 -4.78
N SER A 255 10.07 12.99 -3.56
CA SER A 255 11.47 13.42 -3.37
C SER A 255 12.46 12.37 -3.89
N HIS A 256 12.24 11.10 -3.59
CA HIS A 256 13.09 10.01 -4.09
C HIS A 256 13.03 9.91 -5.62
N ALA A 257 11.85 10.07 -6.23
CA ALA A 257 11.73 10.12 -7.69
C ALA A 257 12.53 11.28 -8.30
N ALA A 258 12.52 12.46 -7.66
CA ALA A 258 13.35 13.57 -8.08
C ALA A 258 14.85 13.27 -7.94
N GLU A 259 15.28 12.61 -6.85
CA GLU A 259 16.69 12.23 -6.68
C GLU A 259 17.18 11.23 -7.72
N LEU A 260 16.33 10.28 -8.12
CA LEU A 260 16.63 9.30 -9.18
C LEU A 260 16.69 9.96 -10.57
N SER A 261 15.90 11.01 -10.78
CA SER A 261 15.80 11.71 -12.06
C SER A 261 16.81 12.85 -12.20
N ILE A 262 17.31 13.41 -11.10
CA ILE A 262 18.12 14.63 -11.09
C ILE A 262 19.54 14.31 -10.60
N TYR A 263 20.46 14.23 -11.57
CA TYR A 263 21.87 14.06 -11.30
C TYR A 263 22.48 15.36 -10.75
N PRO A 264 23.34 15.29 -9.72
CA PRO A 264 23.98 16.45 -9.13
C PRO A 264 24.95 17.12 -10.11
N LEU A 265 25.00 18.46 -10.12
CA LEU A 265 25.93 19.23 -10.96
C LEU A 265 27.40 19.18 -10.50
N LEU A 266 27.66 18.54 -9.36
CA LEU A 266 29.00 18.43 -8.78
C LEU A 266 29.18 17.03 -8.17
N ASP A 267 29.88 16.18 -8.90
CA ASP A 267 30.95 15.29 -8.43
C ASP A 267 32.05 15.25 -9.50
#